data_AF-A0A178B9W9-F1
#
_entry.id   AF-A0A178B9W9-F1
#
_cell.length_a   1.000
_cell.length_b   1.000
_cell.length_c   1.000
_cell.angle_alpha   90.00
_cell.angle_beta   90.00
_cell.angle_gamma   90.00
#
_symmetry.space_group_name_H-M   'P 1'
#
loop_
_entity.id
_entity.type
_entity.pdbx_description
1 polymer ?
#
loop_
_entity_poly.entity_id
_entity_poly.type
_entity_poly.pdbx_seq_one_letter_code
_entity_poly.pdbx_strand_id
1 'polypeptide(L)'
;MAPNPRSRTAPRIPTASPYTPTPPPARRAGVSTRGIHVVDPENTFLTPPPAASPVSTHAAAHYSLAATVPSPFTGTLDASLDLILDFGREHADANAGVQTVVDTLLRPVDSGTNWPILLRGVYLRAKGREMLEEILFLVTRTLLPEQVAENREMMARMYERKKHLAIRMVLRYDMLREWNGEGVASVAPPAGVVTAKTNGHANANGNGALHGIRGGDADGDVEMRDADATTINVWKRRELMPNIIATLIAAPEGGWTTHAVRERMKHHPTSLDTYMLLSDEAVSKWSDQNLLCMTAQIALQWQWLRNNNEMFAEMEVYAYEDLEGKADECDWIVDDARRRRGVAIDVPE
;
A
#
# COMPACT_ATOMS: atom_id res chain seq x y z
N MET A 1 41.62 -15.68 57.94
CA MET A 1 42.58 -14.87 57.16
C MET A 1 41.79 -14.04 56.16
N ALA A 2 42.11 -12.75 56.12
CA ALA A 2 41.41 -11.69 55.40
C ALA A 2 41.77 -11.66 53.88
N PRO A 3 41.35 -10.66 53.07
CA PRO A 3 40.62 -10.86 51.81
C PRO A 3 41.43 -10.41 50.58
N ASN A 4 40.85 -10.48 49.37
CA ASN A 4 41.34 -9.64 48.25
C ASN A 4 40.19 -9.13 47.35
N PRO A 5 39.88 -7.82 47.36
CA PRO A 5 38.91 -7.20 46.48
C PRO A 5 39.61 -6.61 45.23
N ARG A 6 39.15 -6.99 44.03
CA ARG A 6 39.57 -6.33 42.78
C ARG A 6 38.62 -5.17 42.48
N SER A 7 39.13 -3.96 42.71
CA SER A 7 38.57 -2.70 42.22
C SER A 7 38.51 -2.69 40.70
N ARG A 8 37.32 -2.40 40.15
CA ARG A 8 37.09 -2.16 38.72
C ARG A 8 36.89 -0.66 38.54
N THR A 9 37.88 0.00 37.97
CA THR A 9 37.86 1.40 37.57
C THR A 9 36.86 1.62 36.44
N ALA A 10 35.95 2.59 36.61
CA ALA A 10 35.01 3.02 35.58
C ALA A 10 35.71 3.94 34.55
N PRO A 11 35.33 3.89 33.26
CA PRO A 11 35.89 4.78 32.24
C PRO A 11 35.25 6.18 32.30
N ARG A 12 36.12 7.20 32.14
CA ARG A 12 35.77 8.62 32.02
C ARG A 12 35.01 8.90 30.72
N ILE A 13 33.89 9.60 30.83
CA ILE A 13 33.11 10.17 29.72
C ILE A 13 33.84 11.43 29.21
N PRO A 14 34.06 11.61 27.89
CA PRO A 14 34.62 12.84 27.34
C PRO A 14 33.59 13.97 27.32
N THR A 15 33.97 15.12 27.88
CA THR A 15 33.20 16.37 27.87
C THR A 15 33.15 16.94 26.45
N ALA A 16 31.95 17.08 25.88
CA ALA A 16 31.72 17.71 24.58
C ALA A 16 32.03 19.22 24.64
N SER A 17 32.79 19.70 23.65
CA SER A 17 33.03 21.13 23.42
C SER A 17 31.84 21.80 22.71
N PRO A 18 31.50 23.05 23.04
CA PRO A 18 30.43 23.79 22.37
C PRO A 18 30.93 24.39 21.04
N TYR A 19 30.37 23.92 19.93
CA TYR A 19 30.52 24.56 18.62
C TYR A 19 29.68 25.85 18.57
N THR A 20 30.31 26.96 18.18
CA THR A 20 29.64 28.24 17.92
C THR A 20 29.34 28.33 16.41
N PRO A 21 28.08 28.46 15.97
CA PRO A 21 27.76 28.57 14.54
C PRO A 21 28.07 29.97 14.01
N THR A 22 28.80 30.02 12.90
CA THR A 22 29.08 31.25 12.13
C THR A 22 27.92 31.52 11.17
N PRO A 23 27.42 32.77 11.03
CA PRO A 23 26.31 33.07 10.12
C PRO A 23 26.75 33.07 8.64
N PRO A 24 25.86 32.68 7.71
CA PRO A 24 26.18 32.62 6.29
C PRO A 24 26.20 34.02 5.63
N PRO A 25 27.00 34.22 4.57
CA PRO A 25 27.10 35.51 3.88
C PRO A 25 25.87 35.81 3.03
N ALA A 26 25.34 37.02 3.17
CA ALA A 26 24.28 37.56 2.32
C ALA A 26 24.73 37.66 0.86
N ARG A 27 24.03 36.99 -0.06
CA ARG A 27 24.26 37.13 -1.50
C ARG A 27 23.25 38.04 -2.17
N ARG A 28 23.84 38.89 -3.00
CA ARG A 28 23.34 40.05 -3.73
C ARG A 28 22.43 39.62 -4.88
N ALA A 29 21.30 40.31 -5.01
CA ALA A 29 20.38 40.18 -6.13
C ALA A 29 20.96 40.74 -7.43
N GLY A 30 20.58 40.12 -8.55
CA GLY A 30 20.40 40.76 -9.83
C GLY A 30 21.37 40.31 -10.92
N VAL A 31 20.86 39.54 -11.89
CA VAL A 31 21.13 39.77 -13.32
C VAL A 31 19.89 39.37 -14.11
N SER A 32 19.27 40.38 -14.71
CA SER A 32 18.28 40.29 -15.77
C SER A 32 19.03 40.20 -17.11
N THR A 33 18.65 39.27 -17.99
CA THR A 33 18.94 39.39 -19.42
C THR A 33 17.73 39.01 -20.25
N ARG A 34 17.37 39.96 -21.12
CA ARG A 34 16.39 39.95 -22.19
C ARG A 34 16.99 39.34 -23.47
N GLY A 35 16.11 38.85 -24.34
CA GLY A 35 16.30 38.72 -25.79
C GLY A 35 16.60 37.26 -26.19
N ILE A 36 16.10 36.72 -27.30
CA ILE A 36 15.84 37.31 -28.62
C ILE A 36 14.77 36.45 -29.35
N HIS A 37 13.86 37.13 -30.06
CA HIS A 37 12.97 36.55 -31.07
C HIS A 37 13.78 36.11 -32.30
N VAL A 38 13.56 34.89 -32.80
CA VAL A 38 13.80 34.54 -34.20
C VAL A 38 12.53 33.88 -34.74
N VAL A 39 12.02 34.47 -35.81
CA VAL A 39 10.90 34.01 -36.62
C VAL A 39 11.50 33.21 -37.76
N ASP A 40 10.98 32.01 -38.02
CA ASP A 40 11.10 31.39 -39.34
C ASP A 40 9.72 30.94 -39.85
N PRO A 41 9.37 31.26 -41.10
CA PRO A 41 8.18 30.74 -41.77
C PRO A 41 8.56 29.54 -42.65
N GLU A 42 7.74 28.49 -42.64
CA GLU A 42 7.19 27.84 -43.84
C GLU A 42 6.64 26.42 -43.55
N ASN A 43 5.31 26.33 -43.67
CA ASN A 43 4.64 25.38 -44.56
C ASN A 43 4.63 23.87 -44.21
N THR A 44 3.57 23.39 -43.55
CA THR A 44 3.00 22.05 -43.86
C THR A 44 1.49 21.95 -43.55
N PHE A 45 0.73 21.67 -44.60
CA PHE A 45 -0.63 21.12 -44.73
C PHE A 45 -1.54 20.97 -43.49
N LEU A 46 -2.66 21.70 -43.56
CA LEU A 46 -3.85 21.57 -42.72
C LEU A 46 -4.50 20.19 -42.85
N THR A 47 -4.42 19.39 -41.80
CA THR A 47 -5.40 18.33 -41.52
C THR A 47 -6.22 18.81 -40.33
N PRO A 48 -7.56 18.94 -40.42
CA PRO A 48 -8.35 19.34 -39.26
C PRO A 48 -8.21 18.27 -38.16
N PRO A 49 -7.90 18.65 -36.91
CA PRO A 49 -7.77 17.70 -35.83
C PRO A 49 -9.10 16.94 -35.66
N PRO A 50 -9.07 15.61 -35.43
CA PRO A 50 -10.27 14.86 -35.14
C PRO A 50 -10.94 15.50 -33.91
N ALA A 51 -12.24 15.78 -34.04
CA ALA A 51 -13.05 16.32 -32.96
C ALA A 51 -12.84 15.47 -31.71
N ALA A 52 -12.19 16.04 -30.68
CA ALA A 52 -11.99 15.39 -29.41
C ALA A 52 -13.38 15.04 -28.85
N SER A 53 -13.68 13.74 -28.78
CA SER A 53 -14.87 13.26 -28.09
C SER A 53 -14.87 13.86 -26.69
N PRO A 54 -15.99 14.45 -26.21
CA PRO A 54 -16.05 15.03 -24.88
C PRO A 54 -15.71 13.93 -23.87
N VAL A 55 -14.55 14.06 -23.24
CA VAL A 55 -14.11 13.18 -22.17
C VAL A 55 -15.13 13.37 -21.05
N SER A 56 -16.00 12.38 -20.86
CA SER A 56 -16.96 12.38 -19.75
C SER A 56 -16.16 12.38 -18.45
N THR A 57 -16.11 13.54 -17.78
CA THR A 57 -15.39 13.76 -16.53
C THR A 57 -16.16 13.26 -15.30
N HIS A 58 -17.23 12.48 -15.48
CA HIS A 58 -18.00 11.99 -14.35
C HIS A 58 -17.25 10.87 -13.63
N ALA A 59 -16.70 11.20 -12.47
CA ALA A 59 -16.17 10.22 -11.53
C ALA A 59 -17.21 9.13 -11.26
N ALA A 60 -16.76 7.89 -11.11
CA ALA A 60 -17.65 6.77 -10.84
C ALA A 60 -18.50 7.00 -9.57
N ALA A 61 -19.74 6.49 -9.57
CA ALA A 61 -20.72 6.78 -8.52
C ALA A 61 -20.24 6.48 -7.09
N HIS A 62 -19.39 5.46 -6.91
CA HIS A 62 -18.87 5.06 -5.60
C HIS A 62 -17.96 6.12 -4.94
N TYR A 63 -17.33 7.02 -5.70
CA TYR A 63 -16.58 8.16 -5.15
C TYR A 63 -17.48 9.24 -4.54
N SER A 64 -18.76 9.23 -4.89
CA SER A 64 -19.74 10.22 -4.42
C SER A 64 -20.53 9.74 -3.20
N LEU A 65 -20.27 8.50 -2.73
CA LEU A 65 -20.94 7.97 -1.54
C LEU A 65 -20.42 8.65 -0.27
N ALA A 66 -21.26 8.71 0.76
CA ALA A 66 -20.84 9.18 2.07
C ALA A 66 -19.82 8.21 2.68
N ALA A 67 -18.76 8.75 3.27
CA ALA A 67 -17.77 7.96 4.02
C ALA A 67 -18.39 7.35 5.29
N THR A 68 -17.94 6.16 5.67
CA THR A 68 -18.28 5.58 6.98
C THR A 68 -17.46 6.27 8.07
N VAL A 69 -18.14 6.84 9.07
CA VAL A 69 -17.52 7.53 10.21
C VAL A 69 -18.04 6.93 11.53
N PRO A 70 -17.18 6.41 12.42
CA PRO A 70 -15.71 6.30 12.25
C PRO A 70 -15.33 5.28 11.15
N SER A 71 -14.12 5.42 10.60
CA SER A 71 -13.56 4.42 9.68
C SER A 71 -13.48 3.06 10.37
N PRO A 72 -13.91 1.96 9.73
CA PRO A 72 -13.77 0.61 10.28
C PRO A 72 -12.38 0.00 10.02
N PHE A 73 -11.45 0.80 9.48
CA PHE A 73 -10.06 0.42 9.26
C PHE A 73 -9.19 1.20 10.24
N THR A 74 -8.41 0.48 11.03
CA THR A 74 -7.51 1.08 12.03
C THR A 74 -6.36 1.82 11.35
N GLY A 75 -5.93 1.34 10.18
CA GLY A 75 -4.81 1.89 9.42
C GLY A 75 -3.45 1.48 9.97
N THR A 76 -3.31 0.25 10.45
CA THR A 76 -2.03 -0.27 10.96
C THR A 76 -1.68 -1.64 10.40
N LEU A 77 -0.38 -1.89 10.22
CA LEU A 77 0.12 -3.22 9.88
C LEU A 77 -0.26 -4.25 10.95
N ASP A 78 -0.16 -3.91 12.24
CA ASP A 78 -0.51 -4.82 13.34
C ASP A 78 -1.96 -5.32 13.24
N ALA A 79 -2.92 -4.43 12.96
CA ALA A 79 -4.31 -4.81 12.75
C ALA A 79 -4.47 -5.78 11.56
N SER A 80 -3.69 -5.59 10.50
CA SER A 80 -3.68 -6.51 9.35
C SER A 80 -3.12 -7.89 9.74
N LEU A 81 -2.03 -7.93 10.52
CA LEU A 81 -1.39 -9.18 10.95
C LEU A 81 -2.26 -9.95 11.95
N ASP A 82 -2.92 -9.27 12.88
CA ASP A 82 -3.87 -9.88 13.81
C ASP A 82 -5.03 -10.55 13.05
N LEU A 83 -5.56 -9.89 12.02
CA LEU A 83 -6.63 -10.43 11.18
C LEU A 83 -6.16 -11.63 10.33
N ILE A 84 -4.90 -11.64 9.88
CA ILE A 84 -4.30 -12.82 9.22
C ILE A 84 -4.17 -13.98 10.21
N LEU A 85 -3.81 -13.72 11.47
CA LEU A 85 -3.72 -14.74 12.51
C LEU A 85 -5.10 -15.29 12.88
N ASP A 86 -6.11 -14.43 13.03
CA ASP A 86 -7.51 -14.83 13.25
C ASP A 86 -8.00 -15.72 12.10
N PHE A 87 -7.75 -15.31 10.86
CA PHE A 87 -8.07 -16.09 9.66
C PHE A 87 -7.40 -17.47 9.67
N GLY A 88 -6.10 -17.52 10.01
CA GLY A 88 -5.36 -18.77 10.10
C GLY A 88 -5.90 -19.71 11.17
N ARG A 89 -6.26 -19.18 12.35
CA ARG A 89 -6.86 -19.96 13.44
C ARG A 89 -8.20 -20.57 13.02
N GLU A 90 -9.07 -19.79 12.39
CA GLU A 90 -10.40 -20.24 11.96
C GLU A 90 -10.33 -21.37 10.91
N HIS A 91 -9.29 -21.36 10.07
CA HIS A 91 -9.15 -22.30 8.96
C HIS A 91 -8.05 -23.36 9.16
N ALA A 92 -7.46 -23.44 10.35
CA ALA A 92 -6.38 -24.36 10.67
C ALA A 92 -6.75 -25.83 10.40
N ASP A 93 -7.95 -26.24 10.82
CA ASP A 93 -8.43 -27.62 10.66
C ASP A 93 -8.95 -27.92 9.25
N ALA A 94 -9.41 -26.89 8.54
CA ALA A 94 -10.10 -27.04 7.27
C ALA A 94 -9.13 -27.26 6.10
N ASN A 95 -7.94 -26.65 6.13
CA ASN A 95 -7.05 -26.66 4.97
C ASN A 95 -5.59 -26.41 5.35
N ALA A 96 -4.79 -27.47 5.43
CA ALA A 96 -3.35 -27.37 5.68
C ALA A 96 -2.59 -26.47 4.67
N GLY A 97 -3.11 -26.27 3.46
CA GLY A 97 -2.53 -25.35 2.48
C GLY A 97 -2.69 -23.86 2.86
N VAL A 98 -3.72 -23.52 3.63
CA VAL A 98 -3.98 -22.15 4.10
C VAL A 98 -2.88 -21.68 5.02
N GLN A 99 -2.35 -22.56 5.88
CA GLN A 99 -1.28 -22.18 6.79
C GLN A 99 -0.04 -21.67 6.04
N THR A 100 0.30 -22.26 4.88
CA THR A 100 1.43 -21.77 4.08
C THR A 100 1.18 -20.35 3.54
N VAL A 101 -0.07 -20.04 3.16
CA VAL A 101 -0.46 -18.68 2.74
C VAL A 101 -0.39 -17.71 3.91
N VAL A 102 -0.94 -18.09 5.08
CA VAL A 102 -0.91 -17.30 6.32
C VAL A 102 0.54 -17.01 6.74
N ASP A 103 1.39 -18.03 6.83
CA ASP A 103 2.80 -17.88 7.17
C ASP A 103 3.53 -16.94 6.20
N THR A 104 3.16 -16.98 4.92
CA THR A 104 3.74 -16.09 3.89
C THR A 104 3.27 -14.65 4.07
N LEU A 105 1.98 -14.42 4.36
CA LEU A 105 1.43 -13.08 4.62
C LEU A 105 2.03 -12.44 5.88
N LEU A 106 2.34 -13.25 6.91
CA LEU A 106 2.91 -12.77 8.18
C LEU A 106 4.39 -12.42 8.12
N ARG A 107 5.14 -12.98 7.15
CA ARG A 107 6.57 -12.67 6.98
C ARG A 107 6.79 -11.25 6.46
N PRO A 108 8.01 -10.70 6.63
CA PRO A 108 8.42 -9.51 5.89
C PRO A 108 8.21 -9.70 4.38
N VAL A 109 7.96 -8.60 3.66
CA VAL A 109 7.64 -8.67 2.23
C VAL A 109 8.80 -9.29 1.44
N ASP A 110 8.48 -10.32 0.66
CA ASP A 110 9.40 -10.94 -0.29
C ASP A 110 8.87 -10.80 -1.73
N SER A 111 9.54 -9.98 -2.54
CA SER A 111 9.20 -9.79 -3.96
C SER A 111 9.32 -11.05 -4.82
N GLY A 112 10.04 -12.08 -4.35
CA GLY A 112 10.18 -13.38 -4.99
C GLY A 112 9.03 -14.35 -4.68
N THR A 113 8.04 -13.96 -3.88
CA THR A 113 6.93 -14.83 -3.46
C THR A 113 6.15 -15.35 -4.68
N ASN A 114 6.12 -16.68 -4.86
CA ASN A 114 5.37 -17.32 -5.94
C ASN A 114 3.91 -17.59 -5.54
N TRP A 115 3.11 -16.54 -5.50
CA TRP A 115 1.69 -16.59 -5.13
C TRP A 115 0.87 -17.65 -5.87
N PRO A 116 0.99 -17.82 -7.21
CA PRO A 116 0.25 -18.85 -7.94
C PRO A 116 0.51 -20.27 -7.41
N ILE A 117 1.76 -20.60 -7.06
CA ILE A 117 2.09 -21.94 -6.52
C ILE A 117 1.50 -22.13 -5.12
N LEU A 118 1.63 -21.13 -4.24
CA LEU A 118 1.09 -21.19 -2.88
C LEU A 118 -0.42 -21.37 -2.89
N LEU A 119 -1.12 -20.55 -3.68
CA LEU A 119 -2.58 -20.58 -3.78
C LEU A 119 -3.08 -21.83 -4.51
N ARG A 120 -2.32 -22.38 -5.45
CA ARG A 120 -2.64 -23.69 -6.06
C ARG A 120 -2.62 -24.81 -5.02
N GLY A 121 -1.72 -24.74 -4.03
CA GLY A 121 -1.69 -25.67 -2.90
C GLY A 121 -2.98 -25.65 -2.07
N VAL A 122 -3.61 -24.49 -1.92
CA VAL A 122 -4.92 -24.31 -1.26
C VAL A 122 -6.05 -24.86 -2.14
N TYR A 123 -6.04 -24.49 -3.43
CA TYR A 123 -7.08 -24.86 -4.38
C TYR A 123 -7.24 -26.37 -4.59
N LEU A 124 -6.14 -27.12 -4.56
CA LEU A 124 -6.16 -28.59 -4.76
C LEU A 124 -6.76 -29.37 -3.58
N ARG A 125 -7.18 -28.70 -2.49
CA ARG A 125 -7.76 -29.33 -1.30
C ARG A 125 -9.29 -29.35 -1.37
N ALA A 126 -9.91 -30.09 -0.45
CA ALA A 126 -11.35 -30.05 -0.28
C ALA A 126 -11.82 -28.60 -0.02
N LYS A 127 -12.88 -28.18 -0.71
CA LYS A 127 -13.39 -26.79 -0.67
C LYS A 127 -12.35 -25.73 -1.07
N GLY A 128 -11.34 -26.10 -1.87
CA GLY A 128 -10.24 -25.20 -2.26
C GLY A 128 -10.71 -23.95 -2.98
N ARG A 129 -11.79 -24.02 -3.78
CA ARG A 129 -12.40 -22.84 -4.41
C ARG A 129 -12.97 -21.87 -3.36
N GLU A 130 -13.83 -22.36 -2.47
CA GLU A 130 -14.42 -21.55 -1.38
C GLU A 130 -13.32 -20.87 -0.55
N MET A 131 -12.25 -21.61 -0.26
CA MET A 131 -11.10 -21.08 0.47
C MET A 131 -10.32 -20.01 -0.31
N LEU A 132 -10.18 -20.14 -1.63
CA LEU A 132 -9.59 -19.08 -2.46
C LEU A 132 -10.46 -17.81 -2.47
N GLU A 133 -11.78 -17.95 -2.45
CA GLU A 133 -12.69 -16.81 -2.32
C GLU A 133 -12.53 -16.15 -0.94
N GLU A 134 -12.42 -16.93 0.15
CA GLU A 134 -12.12 -16.39 1.48
C GLU A 134 -10.80 -15.63 1.54
N ILE A 135 -9.71 -16.20 0.98
CA ILE A 135 -8.41 -15.52 0.91
C ILE A 135 -8.51 -14.24 0.07
N LEU A 136 -9.21 -14.30 -1.07
CA LEU A 136 -9.43 -13.11 -1.91
C LEU A 136 -10.11 -12.00 -1.08
N PHE A 137 -11.19 -12.32 -0.37
CA PHE A 137 -11.95 -11.32 0.39
C PHE A 137 -11.24 -10.86 1.67
N LEU A 138 -10.43 -11.70 2.31
CA LEU A 138 -9.48 -11.26 3.33
C LEU A 138 -8.60 -10.13 2.77
N VAL A 139 -7.98 -10.36 1.61
CA VAL A 139 -7.07 -9.35 1.03
C VAL A 139 -7.83 -8.11 0.56
N THR A 140 -8.93 -8.26 -0.19
CA THR A 140 -9.61 -7.11 -0.82
C THR A 140 -10.46 -6.28 0.13
N ARG A 141 -11.07 -6.89 1.15
CA ARG A 141 -11.99 -6.19 2.06
C ARG A 141 -11.35 -5.77 3.36
N THR A 142 -10.20 -6.35 3.70
CA THR A 142 -9.54 -6.10 4.97
C THR A 142 -8.11 -5.62 4.75
N LEU A 143 -7.24 -6.46 4.19
CA LEU A 143 -5.80 -6.16 4.21
C LEU A 143 -5.41 -4.97 3.31
N LEU A 144 -5.95 -4.87 2.10
CA LEU A 144 -5.71 -3.73 1.21
C LEU A 144 -6.22 -2.41 1.83
N PRO A 145 -7.48 -2.32 2.30
CA PRO A 145 -7.98 -1.13 2.97
C PRO A 145 -7.16 -0.70 4.20
N GLU A 146 -6.75 -1.63 5.07
CA GLU A 146 -5.89 -1.31 6.23
C GLU A 146 -4.57 -0.67 5.80
N GLN A 147 -3.91 -1.24 4.78
CA GLN A 147 -2.66 -0.71 4.26
C GLN A 147 -2.81 0.62 3.51
N VAL A 148 -3.94 0.83 2.83
CA VAL A 148 -4.26 2.13 2.23
C VAL A 148 -4.46 3.18 3.32
N ALA A 149 -5.23 2.86 4.37
CA ALA A 149 -5.46 3.76 5.50
C ALA A 149 -4.15 4.13 6.21
N GLU A 150 -3.27 3.14 6.46
CA GLU A 150 -1.93 3.35 7.01
C GLU A 150 -1.10 4.31 6.15
N ASN A 151 -1.07 4.07 4.83
CA ASN A 151 -0.36 4.94 3.88
C ASN A 151 -0.86 6.39 3.95
N ARG A 152 -2.19 6.58 3.99
CA ARG A 152 -2.80 7.92 4.08
C ARG A 152 -2.40 8.63 5.35
N GLU A 153 -2.38 7.93 6.47
CA GLU A 153 -2.02 8.52 7.75
C GLU A 153 -0.54 8.93 7.76
N MET A 154 0.36 8.04 7.31
CA MET A 154 1.79 8.34 7.16
C MET A 154 2.02 9.58 6.31
N MET A 155 1.36 9.63 5.15
CA MET A 155 1.40 10.80 4.29
C MET A 155 0.95 12.05 5.03
N ALA A 156 -0.22 12.01 5.66
CA ALA A 156 -0.72 13.21 6.30
C ALA A 156 0.18 13.71 7.44
N ARG A 157 0.83 12.81 8.20
CA ARG A 157 1.89 13.16 9.16
C ARG A 157 3.09 13.82 8.48
N MET A 158 3.55 13.29 7.34
CA MET A 158 4.61 13.90 6.55
C MET A 158 4.22 15.31 6.09
N TYR A 159 3.01 15.46 5.55
CA TYR A 159 2.49 16.74 5.09
C TYR A 159 2.53 17.77 6.21
N GLU A 160 2.02 17.46 7.40
CA GLU A 160 2.01 18.43 8.49
C GLU A 160 3.41 18.88 8.91
N ARG A 161 4.36 17.94 8.98
CA ARG A 161 5.74 18.27 9.36
C ARG A 161 6.42 19.14 8.31
N LYS A 162 6.11 18.92 7.03
CA LYS A 162 6.82 19.53 5.91
C LYS A 162 5.94 20.42 5.03
N LYS A 163 4.76 20.87 5.49
CA LYS A 163 3.84 21.74 4.72
C LYS A 163 4.43 23.10 4.34
N HIS A 164 5.51 23.50 5.00
CA HIS A 164 6.30 24.70 4.68
C HIS A 164 7.19 24.50 3.46
N LEU A 165 7.52 23.25 3.11
CA LEU A 165 8.16 22.88 1.86
C LEU A 165 7.10 22.74 0.78
N ALA A 166 7.49 22.95 -0.48
CA ALA A 166 6.57 22.80 -1.59
C ALA A 166 6.49 21.35 -2.06
N ILE A 167 6.06 20.49 -1.13
CA ILE A 167 5.90 19.06 -1.38
C ILE A 167 4.51 18.81 -1.95
N ARG A 168 4.49 18.08 -3.07
CA ARG A 168 3.29 17.40 -3.56
C ARG A 168 3.43 15.92 -3.24
N MET A 169 2.51 15.40 -2.45
CA MET A 169 2.48 13.99 -2.10
C MET A 169 1.36 13.33 -2.87
N VAL A 170 1.71 12.42 -3.76
CA VAL A 170 0.74 11.57 -4.44
C VAL A 170 0.64 10.27 -3.64
N LEU A 171 -0.57 9.74 -3.48
CA LEU A 171 -0.78 8.42 -2.88
C LEU A 171 -0.01 7.39 -3.70
N ARG A 172 1.04 6.79 -3.13
CA ARG A 172 2.03 6.05 -3.92
C ARG A 172 1.64 4.61 -4.28
N TYR A 173 0.47 4.08 -3.85
CA TYR A 173 -0.02 2.86 -4.52
C TYR A 173 -0.44 3.11 -5.97
N ASP A 174 -0.52 4.38 -6.38
CA ASP A 174 -0.66 4.80 -7.78
C ASP A 174 0.61 4.56 -8.61
N MET A 175 1.81 4.46 -8.00
CA MET A 175 3.07 4.33 -8.76
C MET A 175 3.38 2.91 -9.27
N LEU A 176 2.66 1.89 -8.80
CA LEU A 176 2.91 0.48 -9.18
C LEU A 176 2.35 0.12 -10.56
N ARG A 177 1.69 1.06 -11.23
CA ARG A 177 1.32 0.99 -12.65
C ARG A 177 1.54 2.37 -13.24
N GLU A 178 2.66 2.52 -13.90
CA GLU A 178 3.08 3.66 -14.71
C GLU A 178 1.96 4.67 -14.98
N TRP A 179 2.26 5.92 -14.60
CA TRP A 179 1.64 7.13 -15.14
C TRP A 179 1.75 7.06 -16.67
N ASN A 180 0.80 6.39 -17.32
CA ASN A 180 0.53 6.59 -18.73
C ASN A 180 -0.23 7.91 -18.79
N GLY A 181 0.53 9.00 -18.84
CA GLY A 181 0.05 10.38 -18.94
C GLY A 181 -0.73 10.70 -20.21
N GLU A 182 -1.14 9.70 -20.98
CA GLU A 182 -1.94 9.84 -22.18
C GLU A 182 -3.10 8.86 -22.08
N GLY A 183 -4.31 9.37 -22.33
CA GLY A 183 -5.58 8.68 -22.16
C GLY A 183 -5.64 7.31 -22.82
N VAL A 184 -5.19 6.28 -22.10
CA VAL A 184 -5.46 4.90 -22.44
C VAL A 184 -6.92 4.69 -22.12
N ALA A 185 -7.73 4.68 -23.18
CA ALA A 185 -9.11 4.24 -23.16
C ALA A 185 -9.24 3.01 -22.26
N SER A 186 -10.20 3.08 -21.33
CA SER A 186 -10.67 1.98 -20.48
C SER A 186 -10.34 0.63 -21.10
N VAL A 187 -9.31 -0.02 -20.58
CA VAL A 187 -9.00 -1.40 -20.93
C VAL A 187 -10.19 -2.21 -20.42
N ALA A 188 -11.02 -2.68 -21.35
CA ALA A 188 -12.01 -3.71 -21.06
C ALA A 188 -11.32 -4.86 -20.31
N PRO A 189 -11.99 -5.50 -19.33
CA PRO A 189 -11.39 -6.60 -18.58
C PRO A 189 -10.77 -7.61 -19.55
N PRO A 190 -9.55 -8.12 -19.30
CA PRO A 190 -8.80 -8.87 -20.29
C PRO A 190 -9.57 -10.11 -20.72
N ALA A 191 -10.21 -10.04 -21.88
CA ALA A 191 -10.64 -11.19 -22.64
C ALA A 191 -9.39 -11.78 -23.30
N GLY A 192 -8.67 -12.65 -22.59
CA GLY A 192 -7.50 -13.32 -23.17
C GLY A 192 -6.52 -13.83 -22.13
N VAL A 193 -6.61 -15.12 -21.85
CA VAL A 193 -5.67 -15.90 -21.03
C VAL A 193 -4.27 -15.83 -21.66
N VAL A 194 -3.31 -15.24 -20.95
CA VAL A 194 -1.89 -15.44 -21.24
C VAL A 194 -1.47 -16.76 -20.57
N THR A 195 -1.34 -17.82 -21.37
CA THR A 195 -0.78 -19.10 -20.92
C THR A 195 0.72 -18.95 -20.64
N ALA A 196 1.10 -18.95 -19.36
CA ALA A 196 2.48 -19.09 -18.94
C ALA A 196 2.97 -20.52 -19.19
N LYS A 197 4.03 -20.68 -19.99
CA LYS A 197 4.76 -21.95 -20.14
C LYS A 197 5.50 -22.24 -18.82
N THR A 198 5.03 -23.22 -18.06
CA THR A 198 5.77 -23.76 -16.91
C THR A 198 6.80 -24.77 -17.39
N ASN A 199 8.09 -24.48 -17.17
CA ASN A 199 9.14 -25.48 -17.28
C ASN A 199 9.06 -26.42 -16.09
N GLY A 200 8.76 -27.69 -16.36
CA GLY A 200 8.70 -28.74 -15.36
C GLY A 200 10.09 -29.15 -14.90
N HIS A 201 10.34 -29.07 -13.60
CA HIS A 201 11.32 -29.89 -12.90
C HIS A 201 10.61 -30.52 -11.69
N ALA A 202 10.33 -31.82 -11.81
CA ALA A 202 10.03 -32.68 -10.68
C ALA A 202 11.36 -33.25 -10.15
N ASN A 203 11.57 -33.31 -8.84
CA ASN A 203 11.45 -34.58 -8.11
C ASN A 203 11.70 -34.43 -6.60
N ALA A 204 11.10 -35.40 -5.91
CA ALA A 204 10.95 -35.81 -4.52
C ALA A 204 12.13 -35.76 -3.55
N ASN A 205 11.76 -35.57 -2.27
CA ASN A 205 12.13 -36.37 -1.07
C ASN A 205 11.44 -35.66 0.14
N GLY A 206 10.95 -36.28 1.21
CA GLY A 206 10.95 -37.65 1.72
C GLY A 206 10.23 -37.67 3.08
N ASN A 207 9.85 -38.86 3.53
CA ASN A 207 9.01 -39.22 4.68
C ASN A 207 9.52 -38.82 6.09
N GLY A 208 8.59 -38.81 7.06
CA GLY A 208 8.81 -39.20 8.46
C GLY A 208 8.28 -38.18 9.48
N ALA A 209 7.73 -38.51 10.65
CA ALA A 209 7.32 -39.78 11.25
C ALA A 209 6.35 -39.44 12.41
N LEU A 210 5.33 -40.28 12.59
CA LEU A 210 4.43 -40.27 13.75
C LEU A 210 5.23 -40.56 15.03
N HIS A 211 5.13 -39.69 16.04
CA HIS A 211 5.47 -40.03 17.42
C HIS A 211 4.31 -39.68 18.34
N GLY A 212 3.70 -40.75 18.87
CA GLY A 212 2.70 -40.68 19.91
C GLY A 212 3.33 -40.32 21.25
N ILE A 213 2.64 -39.45 22.00
CA ILE A 213 2.93 -39.22 23.41
C ILE A 213 1.76 -39.73 24.23
N ARG A 214 2.18 -40.52 25.20
CA ARG A 214 1.49 -41.37 26.16
C ARG A 214 1.01 -40.54 27.35
N GLY A 215 -0.19 -40.87 27.84
CA GLY A 215 -0.88 -40.21 28.94
C GLY A 215 -0.12 -40.14 30.26
N GLY A 216 -0.47 -39.10 31.02
CA GLY A 216 -0.17 -38.93 32.43
C GLY A 216 -1.41 -38.35 33.10
N ASP A 217 -2.06 -39.18 33.91
CA ASP A 217 -3.14 -38.81 34.81
C ASP A 217 -2.57 -37.98 35.96
N ALA A 218 -3.11 -36.78 36.16
CA ALA A 218 -2.89 -35.97 37.35
C ALA A 218 -4.18 -35.26 37.72
N ASP A 219 -4.91 -35.87 38.65
CA ASP A 219 -6.00 -35.26 39.40
C ASP A 219 -5.47 -34.02 40.15
N GLY A 220 -5.90 -32.85 39.70
CA GLY A 220 -5.69 -31.58 40.37
C GLY A 220 -6.97 -30.77 40.23
N ASP A 221 -7.73 -30.68 41.31
CA ASP A 221 -8.90 -29.81 41.45
C ASP A 221 -8.45 -28.35 41.33
N VAL A 222 -8.49 -27.81 40.10
CA VAL A 222 -8.24 -26.41 39.80
C VAL A 222 -9.53 -25.64 40.01
N GLU A 223 -9.52 -24.75 40.99
CA GLU A 223 -10.56 -23.76 41.23
C GLU A 223 -10.98 -23.09 39.92
N MET A 224 -12.27 -23.27 39.61
CA MET A 224 -12.99 -22.68 38.49
C MET A 224 -13.07 -21.17 38.71
N ARG A 225 -11.96 -20.46 38.43
CA ARG A 225 -11.98 -19.02 38.19
C ARG A 225 -12.89 -18.80 36.99
N ASP A 226 -13.91 -17.98 37.17
CA ASP A 226 -14.72 -17.42 36.10
C ASP A 226 -13.79 -16.87 35.03
N ALA A 227 -13.56 -17.70 34.00
CA ALA A 227 -12.83 -17.34 32.81
C ALA A 227 -13.72 -16.31 32.13
N ASP A 228 -13.42 -15.05 32.44
CA ASP A 228 -13.86 -13.86 31.71
C ASP A 228 -13.92 -14.25 30.24
N ALA A 229 -15.13 -14.24 29.68
CA ALA A 229 -15.45 -14.78 28.38
C ALA A 229 -14.64 -14.01 27.34
N THR A 230 -13.40 -14.48 27.15
CA THR A 230 -12.46 -14.02 26.16
C THR A 230 -13.13 -14.45 24.89
N THR A 231 -13.95 -13.56 24.34
CA THR A 231 -14.75 -13.79 23.16
C THR A 231 -13.71 -14.09 22.11
N ILE A 232 -13.53 -15.38 21.81
CA ILE A 232 -12.60 -15.82 20.79
C ILE A 232 -13.08 -15.09 19.55
N ASN A 233 -12.29 -14.14 19.05
CA ASN A 233 -12.62 -13.39 17.86
C ASN A 233 -12.62 -14.40 16.71
N VAL A 234 -13.81 -14.94 16.43
CA VAL A 234 -14.05 -15.79 15.28
C VAL A 234 -13.86 -14.90 14.06
N TRP A 235 -12.94 -15.27 13.18
CA TRP A 235 -12.76 -14.56 11.93
C TRP A 235 -14.10 -14.51 11.19
N LYS A 236 -14.56 -13.31 10.86
CA LYS A 236 -15.76 -13.10 10.06
C LYS A 236 -15.38 -12.30 8.82
N ARG A 237 -15.60 -12.91 7.65
CA ARG A 237 -15.46 -12.22 6.35
C ARG A 237 -16.18 -10.87 6.41
N ARG A 238 -15.46 -9.79 6.17
CA ARG A 238 -16.05 -8.44 6.14
C ARG A 238 -17.03 -8.35 4.97
N GLU A 239 -18.16 -7.70 5.21
CA GLU A 239 -19.14 -7.42 4.15
C GLU A 239 -18.57 -6.43 3.13
N LEU A 240 -19.04 -6.51 1.88
CA LEU A 240 -18.65 -5.52 0.87
C LEU A 240 -19.13 -4.13 1.33
N MET A 241 -18.23 -3.16 1.33
CA MET A 241 -18.54 -1.76 1.59
C MET A 241 -18.55 -0.97 0.28
N PRO A 242 -19.72 -0.62 -0.31
CA PRO A 242 -19.76 0.11 -1.58
C PRO A 242 -19.08 1.48 -1.49
N ASN A 243 -19.06 2.08 -0.30
CA ASN A 243 -18.42 3.35 0.02
C ASN A 243 -16.99 3.20 0.55
N ILE A 244 -16.33 2.05 0.33
CA ILE A 244 -14.98 1.79 0.86
C ILE A 244 -13.97 2.85 0.40
N ILE A 245 -14.03 3.25 -0.87
CA ILE A 245 -13.12 4.28 -1.39
C ILE A 245 -13.42 5.63 -0.75
N ALA A 246 -14.68 6.05 -0.69
CA ALA A 246 -15.08 7.26 0.00
C ALA A 246 -14.63 7.28 1.47
N THR A 247 -14.73 6.14 2.15
CA THR A 247 -14.27 5.94 3.53
C THR A 247 -12.75 6.08 3.65
N LEU A 248 -12.00 5.41 2.78
CA LEU A 248 -10.54 5.45 2.79
C LEU A 248 -10.01 6.83 2.41
N ILE A 249 -10.70 7.58 1.54
CA ILE A 249 -10.24 8.92 1.13
C ILE A 249 -10.70 10.05 2.04
N ALA A 250 -11.69 9.80 2.90
CA ALA A 250 -12.14 10.78 3.87
C ALA A 250 -11.03 11.06 4.89
N ALA A 251 -10.87 12.33 5.23
CA ALA A 251 -10.08 12.67 6.40
C ALA A 251 -10.79 12.12 7.65
N PRO A 252 -10.05 11.60 8.65
CA PRO A 252 -10.64 11.23 9.93
C PRO A 252 -11.30 12.46 10.58
N GLU A 253 -12.18 12.23 11.55
CA GLU A 253 -12.82 13.32 12.29
C GLU A 253 -11.75 14.19 12.99
N GLY A 254 -11.81 15.51 12.78
CA GLY A 254 -10.76 16.44 13.23
C GLY A 254 -9.46 16.40 12.40
N GLY A 255 -9.43 15.63 11.32
CA GLY A 255 -8.27 15.43 10.46
C GLY A 255 -8.05 16.52 9.40
N TRP A 256 -7.33 16.12 8.36
CA TRP A 256 -6.71 16.97 7.34
C TRP A 256 -7.69 17.57 6.32
N THR A 257 -8.69 18.32 6.79
CA THR A 257 -9.78 18.85 5.97
C THR A 257 -9.45 20.16 5.25
N THR A 258 -8.22 20.68 5.38
CA THR A 258 -7.86 21.92 4.70
C THR A 258 -7.91 21.74 3.19
N HIS A 259 -8.41 22.77 2.48
CA HIS A 259 -8.46 22.79 1.01
C HIS A 259 -7.07 22.48 0.39
N ALA A 260 -5.99 22.94 1.03
CA ALA A 260 -4.62 22.67 0.59
C ALA A 260 -4.26 21.18 0.66
N VAL A 261 -4.63 20.48 1.73
CA VAL A 261 -4.43 19.03 1.84
C VAL A 261 -5.25 18.31 0.79
N ARG A 262 -6.53 18.68 0.61
CA ARG A 262 -7.39 18.07 -0.40
C ARG A 262 -6.83 18.21 -1.83
N GLU A 263 -6.25 19.37 -2.14
CA GLU A 263 -5.60 19.62 -3.42
C GLU A 263 -4.27 18.89 -3.58
N ARG A 264 -3.53 18.66 -2.48
CA ARG A 264 -2.21 18.03 -2.52
C ARG A 264 -2.26 16.51 -2.40
N MET A 265 -3.25 15.95 -1.69
CA MET A 265 -3.49 14.52 -1.48
C MET A 265 -4.68 14.02 -2.31
N LYS A 266 -4.63 14.28 -3.62
CA LYS A 266 -5.66 13.79 -4.55
C LYS A 266 -5.53 12.28 -4.69
N HIS A 267 -6.66 11.59 -4.52
CA HIS A 267 -6.78 10.18 -4.86
C HIS A 267 -6.91 10.05 -6.37
N HIS A 268 -6.06 9.24 -7.00
CA HIS A 268 -6.22 8.89 -8.40
C HIS A 268 -6.86 7.50 -8.49
N PRO A 269 -7.92 7.33 -9.30
CA PRO A 269 -8.50 6.02 -9.55
C PRO A 269 -7.45 5.03 -10.08
N THR A 270 -7.31 3.87 -9.44
CA THR A 270 -6.42 2.79 -9.90
C THR A 270 -7.16 1.47 -10.05
N SER A 271 -6.46 0.44 -10.53
CA SER A 271 -6.99 -0.93 -10.49
C SER A 271 -7.21 -1.46 -9.07
N LEU A 272 -6.53 -0.90 -8.05
CA LEU A 272 -6.72 -1.31 -6.66
C LEU A 272 -8.15 -1.03 -6.20
N ASP A 273 -8.70 0.11 -6.62
CA ASP A 273 -10.07 0.52 -6.35
C ASP A 273 -11.08 -0.51 -6.87
N THR A 274 -10.80 -1.06 -8.06
CA THR A 274 -11.63 -2.12 -8.65
C THR A 274 -11.59 -3.40 -7.82
N TYR A 275 -10.42 -3.75 -7.27
CA TYR A 275 -10.28 -4.94 -6.42
C TYR A 275 -11.05 -4.81 -5.10
N MET A 276 -11.05 -3.63 -4.49
CA MET A 276 -11.80 -3.37 -3.26
C MET A 276 -13.33 -3.37 -3.46
N LEU A 277 -13.80 -3.24 -4.71
CA LEU A 277 -15.22 -3.24 -5.07
C LEU A 277 -15.72 -4.60 -5.60
N LEU A 278 -14.93 -5.67 -5.46
CA LEU A 278 -15.34 -7.01 -5.88
C LEU A 278 -16.46 -7.58 -5.00
N SER A 279 -17.64 -7.76 -5.60
CA SER A 279 -18.79 -8.43 -4.97
C SER A 279 -18.68 -9.96 -5.00
N ASP A 280 -19.32 -10.63 -4.04
CA ASP A 280 -19.44 -12.09 -4.00
C ASP A 280 -20.05 -12.65 -5.30
N GLU A 281 -21.06 -11.97 -5.85
CA GLU A 281 -21.72 -12.39 -7.09
C GLU A 281 -20.80 -12.29 -8.32
N ALA A 282 -19.96 -11.25 -8.39
CA ALA A 282 -19.02 -11.10 -9.49
C ALA A 282 -17.94 -12.20 -9.44
N VAL A 283 -17.43 -12.50 -8.24
CA VAL A 283 -16.39 -13.50 -8.01
C VAL A 283 -16.93 -14.92 -8.22
N SER A 284 -18.17 -15.20 -7.81
CA SER A 284 -18.76 -16.53 -7.99
C SER A 284 -18.91 -16.95 -9.46
N LYS A 285 -18.99 -15.96 -10.37
CA LYS A 285 -19.03 -16.17 -11.83
C LYS A 285 -17.66 -16.41 -12.46
N TRP A 286 -16.57 -16.24 -11.72
CA TRP A 286 -15.22 -16.45 -12.26
C TRP A 286 -14.92 -17.93 -12.42
N SER A 287 -14.22 -18.27 -13.50
CA SER A 287 -13.58 -19.58 -13.64
C SER A 287 -12.53 -19.79 -12.53
N ASP A 288 -12.26 -21.04 -12.17
CA ASP A 288 -11.27 -21.38 -11.15
C ASP A 288 -9.88 -20.82 -11.47
N GLN A 289 -9.49 -20.87 -12.74
CA GLN A 289 -8.22 -20.31 -13.21
C GLN A 289 -8.18 -18.79 -13.01
N ASN A 290 -9.27 -18.09 -13.34
CA ASN A 290 -9.35 -16.65 -13.15
C ASN A 290 -9.30 -16.28 -11.67
N LEU A 291 -10.04 -17.01 -10.82
CA LEU A 291 -10.01 -16.82 -9.36
C LEU A 291 -8.58 -16.96 -8.83
N LEU A 292 -7.90 -18.06 -9.16
CA LEU A 292 -6.51 -18.29 -8.74
C LEU A 292 -5.56 -17.17 -9.19
N CYS A 293 -5.61 -16.78 -10.47
CA CYS A 293 -4.76 -15.73 -11.03
C CYS A 293 -5.04 -14.37 -10.38
N MET A 294 -6.31 -14.01 -10.19
CA MET A 294 -6.70 -12.73 -9.59
C MET A 294 -6.34 -12.67 -8.11
N THR A 295 -6.58 -13.74 -7.34
CA THR A 295 -6.16 -13.82 -5.93
C THR A 295 -4.65 -13.68 -5.81
N ALA A 296 -3.87 -14.33 -6.69
CA ALA A 296 -2.42 -14.20 -6.70
C ALA A 296 -1.95 -12.76 -7.00
N GLN A 297 -2.54 -12.14 -8.02
CA GLN A 297 -2.22 -10.76 -8.40
C GLN A 297 -2.55 -9.78 -7.27
N ILE A 298 -3.70 -9.94 -6.61
CA ILE A 298 -4.17 -9.06 -5.55
C ILE A 298 -3.33 -9.22 -4.28
N ALA A 299 -2.94 -10.46 -3.92
CA ALA A 299 -2.02 -10.70 -2.81
C ALA A 299 -0.64 -10.05 -3.04
N LEU A 300 -0.14 -10.09 -4.29
CA LEU A 300 1.07 -9.38 -4.68
C LEU A 300 0.93 -7.86 -4.56
N GLN A 301 -0.20 -7.29 -4.98
CA GLN A 301 -0.45 -5.84 -4.81
C GLN A 301 -0.45 -5.43 -3.34
N TRP A 302 -1.03 -6.26 -2.47
CA TRP A 302 -0.98 -6.01 -1.03
C TRP A 302 0.45 -6.02 -0.47
N GLN A 303 1.26 -7.01 -0.85
CA GLN A 303 2.68 -7.05 -0.47
C GLN A 303 3.44 -5.80 -0.92
N TRP A 304 3.25 -5.36 -2.16
CA TRP A 304 3.90 -4.15 -2.66
C TRP A 304 3.48 -2.90 -1.89
N LEU A 305 2.19 -2.76 -1.59
CA LEU A 305 1.70 -1.64 -0.80
C LEU A 305 2.29 -1.67 0.62
N ARG A 306 2.36 -2.83 1.26
CA ARG A 306 3.01 -2.99 2.56
C ARG A 306 4.49 -2.59 2.52
N ASN A 307 5.25 -3.08 1.55
CA ASN A 307 6.66 -2.71 1.38
C ASN A 307 6.84 -1.21 1.16
N ASN A 308 5.93 -0.59 0.40
CA ASN A 308 5.94 0.86 0.21
C ASN A 308 5.69 1.63 1.51
N ASN A 309 4.78 1.15 2.36
CA ASN A 309 4.53 1.74 3.68
C ASN A 309 5.75 1.60 4.59
N GLU A 310 6.41 0.43 4.60
CA GLU A 310 7.64 0.19 5.35
C GLU A 310 8.77 1.14 4.90
N MET A 311 9.01 1.25 3.58
CA MET A 311 9.98 2.20 3.03
C MET A 311 9.64 3.66 3.38
N PHE A 312 8.35 4.02 3.35
CA PHE A 312 7.93 5.38 3.68
C PHE A 312 8.14 5.70 5.17
N ALA A 313 7.90 4.73 6.05
CA ALA A 313 8.21 4.84 7.47
C ALA A 313 9.73 4.95 7.72
N GLU A 314 10.56 4.24 6.96
CA GLU A 314 12.03 4.40 7.05
C GLU A 314 12.49 5.79 6.59
N MET A 315 11.91 6.30 5.49
CA MET A 315 12.19 7.66 5.01
C MET A 315 11.83 8.72 6.05
N GLU A 316 10.77 8.49 6.83
CA GLU A 316 10.36 9.38 7.93
C GLU A 316 11.45 9.55 9.00
N VAL A 317 12.28 8.53 9.20
CA VAL A 317 13.38 8.53 10.19
C VAL A 317 14.67 9.07 9.58
N TYR A 318 15.02 8.66 8.36
CA TYR A 318 16.38 8.84 7.84
C TYR A 318 16.52 9.83 6.68
N ALA A 319 15.47 10.08 5.89
CA ALA A 319 15.64 10.61 4.54
C ALA A 319 14.72 11.79 4.19
N TYR A 320 13.92 12.29 5.14
CA TYR A 320 13.13 13.50 4.90
C TYR A 320 13.96 14.76 4.71
N GLU A 321 15.22 14.77 5.12
CA GLU A 321 16.17 15.86 4.91
C GLU A 321 16.63 15.93 3.44
N ASP A 322 16.70 14.80 2.74
CA ASP A 322 17.05 14.74 1.31
C ASP A 322 15.93 15.29 0.41
N LEU A 323 14.73 15.51 0.97
CA LEU A 323 13.57 16.07 0.27
C LEU A 323 13.46 17.60 0.41
N GLU A 324 14.47 18.27 0.95
CA GLU A 324 14.47 19.73 1.21
C GLU A 324 14.77 20.61 -0.02
N GLY A 325 14.46 20.14 -1.23
CA GLY A 325 14.50 20.97 -2.43
C GLY A 325 13.57 22.18 -2.26
N LYS A 326 14.08 23.39 -2.54
CA LYS A 326 13.27 24.60 -2.36
C LYS A 326 12.17 24.66 -3.42
N ALA A 327 11.10 25.40 -3.11
CA ALA A 327 9.97 25.57 -4.01
C ALA A 327 10.34 26.17 -5.38
N ASP A 328 11.36 27.03 -5.40
CA ASP A 328 11.94 27.65 -6.59
C ASP A 328 12.84 26.71 -7.40
N GLU A 329 13.26 25.57 -6.83
CA GLU A 329 14.05 24.54 -7.49
C GLU A 329 13.17 23.40 -8.06
N CYS A 330 11.85 23.44 -7.81
CA CYS A 330 10.91 22.43 -8.26
C CYS A 330 10.29 22.80 -9.62
N ASP A 331 10.76 22.17 -10.70
CA ASP A 331 10.30 22.41 -12.08
C ASP A 331 8.77 22.35 -12.23
N TRP A 332 8.10 21.44 -11.53
CA TRP A 332 6.64 21.31 -11.61
C TRP A 332 5.89 22.53 -11.06
N ILE A 333 6.46 23.27 -10.10
CA ILE A 333 5.85 24.50 -9.55
C ILE A 333 5.98 25.62 -10.57
N VAL A 334 7.14 25.68 -11.23
CA VAL A 334 7.36 26.59 -12.36
C VAL A 334 6.36 26.29 -13.47
N ASP A 335 6.14 25.02 -13.78
CA ASP A 335 5.18 24.59 -14.81
C ASP A 335 3.70 24.83 -14.43
N ASP A 336 3.29 24.60 -13.18
CA ASP A 336 1.93 24.91 -12.72
C ASP A 336 1.69 26.43 -12.71
N ALA A 337 2.67 27.22 -12.27
CA ALA A 337 2.62 28.67 -12.32
C ALA A 337 2.53 29.20 -13.76
N ARG A 338 3.26 28.58 -14.71
CA ARG A 338 3.17 28.90 -16.14
C ARG A 338 1.79 28.58 -16.71
N ARG A 339 1.26 27.38 -16.43
CA ARG A 339 -0.09 26.95 -16.85
C ARG A 339 -1.17 27.88 -16.35
N ARG A 340 -1.14 28.28 -15.07
CA ARG A 340 -2.12 29.23 -14.50
C ARG A 340 -2.05 30.63 -15.10
N ARG A 341 -0.87 31.04 -15.58
CA ARG A 341 -0.68 32.33 -16.26
C ARG A 341 -1.05 32.29 -17.75
N GLY A 342 -1.47 31.14 -18.27
CA GLY A 342 -1.75 30.97 -19.70
C GLY A 342 -0.51 31.15 -20.58
N VAL A 343 0.69 30.97 -20.02
CA VAL A 343 1.92 31.00 -20.81
C VAL A 343 2.03 29.65 -21.51
N ALA A 344 1.99 29.67 -22.84
CA ALA A 344 2.22 28.48 -23.65
C ALA A 344 3.56 27.86 -23.27
N ILE A 345 3.57 26.55 -23.02
CA ILE A 345 4.80 25.81 -22.78
C ILE A 345 5.37 25.52 -24.16
N ASP A 346 6.40 26.24 -24.56
CA ASP A 346 7.21 25.87 -25.72
C ASP A 346 7.91 24.55 -25.39
N VAL A 347 7.40 23.46 -25.94
CA VAL A 347 8.04 22.15 -25.88
C VAL A 347 9.14 22.18 -26.94
N PRO A 348 10.44 22.14 -26.56
CA PRO A 348 11.50 22.06 -27.54
C PRO A 348 11.38 20.76 -28.33
N GLU A 349 11.35 20.87 -29.66
CA GLU A 349 11.39 19.73 -30.60
C GLU A 349 12.66 18.89 -30.47
#